data_AF-A0A5B6VTL6-F1
#
_entry.id   AF-A0A5B6VTL6-F1
#
_cell.length_a   1.000
_cell.length_b   1.000
_cell.length_c   1.000
_cell.angle_alpha   90.00
_cell.angle_beta   90.00
_cell.angle_gamma   90.00
#
_symmetry.space_group_name_H-M   'P 1'
#
loop_
_entity.id
_entity.type
_entity.pdbx_description
1 polymer ?
#
loop_
_entity_poly.entity_id
_entity_poly.type
_entity_poly.pdbx_seq_one_letter_code
_entity_poly.pdbx_strand_id
1 'polypeptide(L)'
;MYNSKIFLLISLFLINSIASSNADSGQKCSNTSSFVGFESKFTMVRHQLRGHLKILDGCSFQVNRFDMLSGSFDIIFWGAVSLNFSDLTSGFPISGQRLNQTAYKNASLSVQLLPYITWDQINVLSIWDIASTSDFDHITLPQNGSDSVSDSVHTVFDNCKNLSDNYRVRWNLNVEENWIEIGLEAAAPTTYYMAFGWANPNRTKDLMSEADVTVASFTEEGRPFIDDFYITVYSECKLSSKDRTAIGVCPD
;
A
#
# COMPACT_ATOMS: atom_id res chain seq x y z
N MET A 1 -54.26 14.23 -43.46
CA MET A 1 -54.02 15.54 -42.84
C MET A 1 -53.74 15.32 -41.35
N TYR A 2 -52.47 15.15 -40.99
CA TYR A 2 -52.03 15.08 -39.60
C TYR A 2 -50.97 16.17 -39.40
N ASN A 3 -51.09 16.90 -38.30
CA ASN A 3 -50.63 18.29 -38.13
C ASN A 3 -49.11 18.48 -38.10
N SER A 4 -48.59 19.21 -39.10
CA SER A 4 -47.20 19.74 -39.18
C SER A 4 -46.85 20.76 -38.07
N LYS A 5 -47.84 21.22 -37.27
CA LYS A 5 -47.63 22.23 -36.24
C LYS A 5 -47.05 21.71 -34.91
N ILE A 6 -47.06 20.39 -34.67
CA ILE A 6 -46.56 19.81 -33.41
C ILE A 6 -45.03 19.66 -33.40
N PHE A 7 -44.41 19.48 -34.58
CA PHE A 7 -42.95 19.31 -34.66
C PHE A 7 -42.17 20.61 -34.38
N LEU A 8 -42.78 21.78 -34.64
CA LEU A 8 -42.15 23.08 -34.41
C LEU A 8 -42.13 23.50 -32.93
N LEU A 9 -43.06 23.00 -32.11
CA LEU A 9 -43.12 23.31 -30.68
C LEU A 9 -42.09 22.50 -29.86
N ILE A 10 -41.74 21.29 -30.30
CA ILE A 10 -40.71 20.47 -29.63
C ILE A 10 -39.31 21.00 -29.96
N SER A 11 -39.09 21.56 -31.15
CA SER A 11 -37.80 22.13 -31.55
C SER A 11 -37.47 23.43 -30.77
N LEU A 12 -38.47 24.22 -30.36
CA LEU A 12 -38.24 25.42 -29.56
C LEU A 12 -37.96 25.14 -28.07
N PHE A 13 -38.35 23.98 -27.54
CA PHE A 13 -38.08 23.63 -26.13
C PHE A 13 -36.66 23.08 -25.90
N LEU A 14 -36.00 22.59 -26.96
CA LEU A 14 -34.62 22.10 -26.89
C LEU A 14 -33.55 23.20 -27.06
N ILE A 15 -33.94 24.42 -27.46
CA ILE A 15 -32.99 25.52 -27.70
C ILE A 15 -32.83 26.44 -26.47
N ASN A 16 -33.70 26.34 -25.47
CA ASN A 16 -33.67 27.20 -24.27
C ASN A 16 -33.05 26.56 -23.00
N SER A 17 -32.36 25.42 -23.12
CA SER A 17 -31.60 24.84 -22.00
C SER A 17 -30.10 25.14 -22.03
N ILE A 18 -29.64 26.00 -22.95
CA ILE A 18 -28.26 26.51 -22.95
C ILE A 18 -28.22 27.79 -22.11
N ALA A 19 -28.49 27.67 -20.81
CA ALA A 19 -28.22 28.74 -19.86
C ALA A 19 -27.72 28.13 -18.55
N SER A 20 -26.45 28.44 -18.26
CA SER A 20 -25.80 28.26 -16.96
C SER A 20 -25.39 26.83 -16.60
N SER A 21 -24.54 26.25 -17.44
CA SER A 21 -23.42 25.48 -16.87
C SER A 21 -22.56 26.49 -16.12
N ASN A 22 -22.77 26.63 -14.81
CA ASN A 22 -21.74 27.15 -13.95
C ASN A 22 -20.59 26.15 -14.09
N ALA A 23 -19.65 26.45 -14.99
CA ALA A 23 -18.33 25.86 -14.93
C ALA A 23 -17.84 26.19 -13.53
N ASP A 24 -17.85 25.18 -12.66
CA ASP A 24 -17.20 25.24 -11.37
C ASP A 24 -15.85 25.89 -11.62
N SER A 25 -15.61 27.03 -10.98
CA SER A 25 -14.37 27.77 -11.17
C SER A 25 -13.29 26.93 -10.50
N GLY A 26 -12.82 25.91 -11.22
CA GLY A 26 -11.78 25.01 -10.80
C GLY A 26 -10.69 25.86 -10.20
N GLN A 27 -10.38 25.58 -8.93
CA GLN A 27 -9.36 26.28 -8.17
C GLN A 27 -8.16 26.48 -9.10
N LYS A 28 -7.89 27.75 -9.45
CA LYS A 28 -6.83 28.07 -10.42
C LYS A 28 -5.55 27.47 -9.88
N CYS A 29 -5.01 26.51 -10.63
CA CYS A 29 -3.77 25.87 -10.24
C CYS A 29 -2.71 26.95 -10.01
N SER A 30 -2.20 27.05 -8.79
CA SER A 30 -1.11 27.98 -8.54
C SER A 30 0.16 27.36 -9.08
N ASN A 31 0.89 28.08 -9.93
CA ASN A 31 2.22 27.64 -10.37
C ASN A 31 3.26 27.70 -9.23
N THR A 32 2.86 28.08 -8.03
CA THR A 32 3.76 28.30 -6.89
C THR A 32 3.63 27.15 -5.89
N SER A 33 4.66 26.30 -5.82
CA SER A 33 4.90 25.36 -4.73
C SER A 33 6.41 25.31 -4.49
N SER A 34 6.84 25.15 -3.24
CA SER A 34 8.26 24.94 -2.92
C SER A 34 8.80 23.63 -3.50
N PHE A 35 7.91 22.71 -3.87
CA PHE A 35 8.25 21.41 -4.44
C PHE A 35 8.39 21.42 -5.97
N VAL A 36 8.13 22.54 -6.65
CA VAL A 36 8.29 22.60 -8.12
C VAL A 36 9.74 22.29 -8.50
N GLY A 37 9.92 21.31 -9.39
CA GLY A 37 11.23 20.82 -9.80
C GLY A 37 11.83 19.75 -8.88
N PHE A 38 11.15 19.37 -7.79
CA PHE A 38 11.52 18.21 -7.00
C PHE A 38 11.49 16.95 -7.87
N GLU A 39 12.53 16.14 -7.76
CA GLU A 39 12.69 14.88 -8.48
C GLU A 39 13.01 13.76 -7.49
N SER A 40 12.37 12.62 -7.67
CA SER A 40 12.63 11.40 -6.89
C SER A 40 12.40 10.16 -7.74
N LYS A 41 12.84 9.00 -7.24
CA LYS A 41 12.71 7.73 -7.94
C LYS A 41 11.91 6.77 -7.08
N PHE A 42 10.98 6.09 -7.73
CA PHE A 42 10.50 4.81 -7.23
C PHE A 42 11.60 3.78 -7.45
N THR A 43 12.04 3.12 -6.38
CA THR A 43 13.14 2.17 -6.37
C THR A 43 12.61 0.74 -6.25
N MET A 44 13.19 -0.16 -7.06
CA MET A 44 12.63 -1.50 -7.27
C MET A 44 12.59 -2.33 -5.97
N VAL A 45 11.39 -2.58 -5.43
CA VAL A 45 11.19 -3.50 -4.29
C VAL A 45 10.16 -4.58 -4.60
N ARG A 46 8.87 -4.21 -4.67
CA ARG A 46 7.73 -5.11 -4.92
C ARG A 46 7.01 -4.70 -6.19
N HIS A 47 6.28 -5.64 -6.81
CA HIS A 47 5.55 -5.46 -8.08
C HIS A 47 6.39 -4.97 -9.28
N GLN A 48 7.73 -5.06 -9.18
CA GLN A 48 8.70 -4.52 -10.15
C GLN A 48 8.43 -3.05 -10.51
N LEU A 49 7.91 -2.29 -9.55
CA LEU A 49 7.64 -0.88 -9.76
C LEU A 49 8.95 -0.10 -9.82
N ARG A 50 9.10 0.74 -10.84
CA ARG A 50 10.12 1.79 -10.89
C ARG A 50 9.62 2.96 -11.70
N GLY A 51 10.21 4.12 -11.48
CA GLY A 51 9.84 5.33 -12.18
C GLY A 51 10.61 6.53 -11.67
N HIS A 52 10.60 7.60 -12.46
CA HIS A 52 11.22 8.85 -12.13
C HIS A 52 10.15 9.93 -12.03
N LEU A 53 9.84 10.34 -10.81
CA LEU A 53 8.87 11.38 -10.52
C LEU A 53 9.52 12.76 -10.62
N LYS A 54 8.80 13.70 -11.23
CA LYS A 54 9.15 15.13 -11.25
C LYS A 54 7.91 15.98 -11.02
N ILE A 55 7.94 16.85 -10.02
CA ILE A 55 6.86 17.83 -9.79
C ILE A 55 7.02 18.98 -10.79
N LEU A 56 5.97 19.27 -11.55
CA LEU A 56 5.99 20.24 -12.65
C LEU A 56 5.52 21.62 -12.21
N ASP A 57 4.46 21.66 -11.41
CA ASP A 57 3.81 22.88 -10.91
C ASP A 57 3.05 22.57 -9.60
N GLY A 58 2.24 23.51 -9.09
CA GLY A 58 1.52 23.34 -7.84
C GLY A 58 0.39 22.29 -7.87
N CYS A 59 0.06 21.72 -9.03
CA CYS A 59 -1.04 20.77 -9.16
C CYS A 59 -0.74 19.58 -10.05
N SER A 60 0.50 19.43 -10.54
CA SER A 60 0.82 18.35 -11.44
C SER A 60 2.25 17.84 -11.30
N PHE A 61 2.41 16.57 -11.67
CA PHE A 61 3.68 15.89 -11.71
C PHE A 61 3.74 14.91 -12.87
N GLN A 62 4.95 14.52 -13.23
CA GLN A 62 5.23 13.52 -14.26
C GLN A 62 5.92 12.32 -13.64
N VAL A 63 5.61 11.12 -14.12
CA VAL A 63 6.36 9.90 -13.82
C VAL A 63 6.86 9.30 -15.13
N ASN A 64 8.18 9.34 -15.34
CA ASN A 64 8.83 8.83 -16.54
C ASN A 64 9.53 7.49 -16.27
N ARG A 65 9.77 6.71 -17.33
CA ARG A 65 10.35 5.35 -17.21
C ARG A 65 9.57 4.49 -16.22
N PHE A 66 8.25 4.63 -16.24
CA PHE A 66 7.35 3.93 -15.35
C PHE A 66 7.18 2.49 -15.83
N ASP A 67 7.66 1.56 -15.03
CA ASP A 67 7.42 0.13 -15.19
C ASP A 67 6.64 -0.36 -13.97
N MET A 68 5.63 -1.19 -14.19
CA MET A 68 4.83 -1.81 -13.15
C MET A 68 4.19 -3.08 -13.71
N LEU A 69 4.28 -4.20 -12.98
CA LEU A 69 3.51 -5.41 -13.33
C LEU A 69 2.01 -5.19 -13.07
N SER A 70 1.18 -6.12 -13.54
CA SER A 70 -0.24 -6.16 -13.16
C SER A 70 -0.36 -6.20 -11.65
N GLY A 71 -1.05 -5.21 -11.06
CA GLY A 71 -1.65 -5.36 -9.73
C GLY A 71 -3.16 -5.56 -9.86
N SER A 72 -3.91 -5.12 -8.85
CA SER A 72 -5.37 -5.13 -8.90
C SER A 72 -5.93 -4.12 -9.92
N PHE A 73 -7.26 -4.06 -10.04
CA PHE A 73 -7.96 -3.10 -10.90
C PHE A 73 -8.18 -1.72 -10.25
N ASP A 74 -7.72 -1.48 -9.01
CA ASP A 74 -7.97 -0.22 -8.28
C ASP A 74 -6.68 0.36 -7.67
N ILE A 75 -5.66 0.50 -8.52
CA ILE A 75 -4.37 1.11 -8.17
C ILE A 75 -4.42 2.61 -8.47
N ILE A 76 -4.00 3.42 -7.50
CA ILE A 76 -4.08 4.88 -7.56
C ILE A 76 -2.81 5.55 -7.04
N PHE A 77 -2.71 6.85 -7.30
CA PHE A 77 -1.76 7.72 -6.59
C PHE A 77 -2.37 8.15 -5.26
N TRP A 78 -1.64 7.90 -4.18
CA TRP A 78 -2.07 8.07 -2.80
C TRP A 78 -1.14 9.02 -2.05
N GLY A 79 -1.71 9.85 -1.19
CA GLY A 79 -1.01 10.80 -0.34
C GLY A 79 -1.19 10.42 1.12
N ALA A 80 -0.11 10.48 1.89
CA ALA A 80 -0.16 10.29 3.34
C ALA A 80 0.73 11.32 4.05
N VAL A 81 0.44 11.55 5.32
CA VAL A 81 1.15 12.51 6.17
C VAL A 81 2.43 11.91 6.79
N SER A 82 2.57 10.59 6.84
CA SER A 82 3.80 9.92 7.25
C SER A 82 3.84 8.45 6.76
N LEU A 83 4.97 7.76 7.00
CA LEU A 83 5.17 6.35 6.64
C LEU A 83 4.66 5.36 7.70
N ASN A 84 4.15 5.82 8.84
CA ASN A 84 3.61 4.88 9.82
C ASN A 84 2.34 4.21 9.27
N PHE A 85 2.06 2.99 9.72
CA PHE A 85 0.96 2.18 9.19
C PHE A 85 -0.40 2.88 9.29
N SER A 86 -0.68 3.58 10.40
CA SER A 86 -1.94 4.31 10.59
C SER A 86 -2.12 5.40 9.55
N ASP A 87 -1.12 6.27 9.37
CA ASP A 87 -1.20 7.41 8.44
C ASP A 87 -1.20 6.97 6.99
N LEU A 88 -0.44 5.92 6.65
CA LEU A 88 -0.38 5.38 5.30
C LEU A 88 -1.71 4.74 4.91
N THR A 89 -2.34 3.98 5.82
CA THR A 89 -3.66 3.38 5.58
C THR A 89 -4.82 4.38 5.65
N SER A 90 -4.68 5.48 6.41
CA SER A 90 -5.67 6.55 6.50
C SER A 90 -5.40 7.73 5.56
N GLY A 91 -4.53 7.56 4.57
CA GLY A 91 -4.23 8.60 3.58
C GLY A 91 -5.40 8.91 2.64
N PHE A 92 -5.09 9.46 1.47
CA PHE A 92 -6.11 9.92 0.53
C PHE A 92 -5.68 9.82 -0.94
N PRO A 93 -6.61 9.63 -1.88
CA PRO A 93 -6.31 9.75 -3.31
C PRO A 93 -5.84 11.18 -3.63
N ILE A 94 -4.72 11.31 -4.33
CA ILE A 94 -4.22 12.62 -4.75
C ILE A 94 -4.61 12.97 -6.18
N SER A 95 -5.01 11.98 -6.98
CA SER A 95 -5.42 12.13 -8.37
C SER A 95 -6.63 11.26 -8.68
N GLY A 96 -7.46 11.69 -9.63
CA GLY A 96 -8.51 10.85 -10.22
C GLY A 96 -7.97 9.81 -11.23
N GLN A 97 -6.68 9.85 -11.57
CA GLN A 97 -6.07 8.91 -12.49
C GLN A 97 -5.85 7.55 -11.83
N ARG A 98 -6.41 6.50 -12.42
CA ARG A 98 -6.18 5.11 -12.02
C ARG A 98 -5.17 4.40 -12.93
N LEU A 99 -4.42 3.47 -12.37
CA LEU A 99 -3.44 2.64 -13.09
C LEU A 99 -4.06 1.30 -13.53
N ASN A 100 -4.95 1.36 -14.52
CA ASN A 100 -5.80 0.24 -14.92
C ASN A 100 -5.20 -0.69 -15.98
N GLN A 101 -3.95 -0.48 -16.39
CA GLN A 101 -3.32 -1.34 -17.40
C GLN A 101 -2.78 -2.62 -16.78
N THR A 102 -2.87 -3.73 -17.53
CA THR A 102 -2.33 -5.02 -17.10
C THR A 102 -0.81 -4.98 -16.89
N ALA A 103 -0.09 -4.07 -17.54
CA ALA A 103 1.30 -3.80 -17.23
C ALA A 103 1.72 -2.45 -17.83
N TYR A 104 2.62 -1.75 -17.16
CA TYR A 104 3.30 -0.57 -17.69
C TYR A 104 4.74 -0.94 -18.03
N LYS A 105 5.19 -0.52 -19.22
CA LYS A 105 6.56 -0.76 -19.70
C LYS A 105 7.14 0.53 -20.25
N ASN A 106 8.13 1.09 -19.54
CA ASN A 106 8.77 2.36 -19.85
C ASN A 106 7.77 3.48 -20.20
N ALA A 107 6.65 3.51 -19.47
CA ALA A 107 5.58 4.46 -19.71
C ALA A 107 5.97 5.86 -19.19
N SER A 108 5.28 6.88 -19.71
CA SER A 108 5.37 8.24 -19.19
C SER A 108 3.96 8.71 -18.83
N LEU A 109 3.76 9.03 -17.57
CA LEU A 109 2.48 9.43 -17.00
C LEU A 109 2.53 10.91 -16.66
N SER A 110 1.50 11.66 -17.04
CA SER A 110 1.29 13.04 -16.58
C SER A 110 0.08 13.03 -15.67
N VAL A 111 0.28 13.39 -14.40
CA VAL A 111 -0.73 13.23 -13.36
C VAL A 111 -1.14 14.60 -12.84
N GLN A 112 -2.44 14.82 -12.77
CA GLN A 112 -3.05 16.03 -12.22
C GLN A 112 -3.59 15.75 -10.83
N LEU A 113 -3.31 16.64 -9.88
CA LEU A 113 -3.85 16.58 -8.53
C LEU A 113 -5.35 16.91 -8.54
N LEU A 114 -6.08 16.37 -7.57
CA LEU A 114 -7.46 16.76 -7.33
C LEU A 114 -7.54 18.24 -6.90
N PRO A 115 -8.63 18.98 -7.19
CA PRO A 115 -8.68 20.44 -7.02
C PRO A 115 -8.40 20.97 -5.61
N TYR A 116 -8.65 20.16 -4.58
CA TYR A 116 -8.52 20.50 -3.16
C TYR A 116 -7.22 19.98 -2.52
N ILE A 117 -6.36 19.34 -3.31
CA ILE A 117 -5.10 18.76 -2.85
C ILE A 117 -3.95 19.72 -3.16
N THR A 118 -3.10 19.95 -2.17
CA THR A 118 -1.88 20.76 -2.31
C THR A 118 -0.66 19.94 -1.91
N TRP A 119 0.50 20.24 -2.48
CA TRP A 119 1.75 19.52 -2.17
C TRP A 119 2.10 19.52 -0.68
N ASP A 120 1.80 20.58 0.05
CA ASP A 120 2.08 20.68 1.50
C ASP A 120 1.29 19.68 2.37
N GLN A 121 0.27 19.02 1.80
CA GLN A 121 -0.51 17.98 2.48
C GLN A 121 0.09 16.59 2.26
N ILE A 122 1.01 16.44 1.32
CA ILE A 122 1.54 15.15 0.86
C ILE A 122 2.99 15.03 1.35
N ASN A 123 3.21 14.30 2.44
CA ASN A 123 4.57 14.00 2.89
C ASN A 123 5.09 12.70 2.26
N VAL A 124 4.16 11.79 1.97
CA VAL A 124 4.41 10.52 1.29
C VAL A 124 3.49 10.45 0.08
N LEU A 125 4.07 10.21 -1.09
CA LEU A 125 3.33 9.90 -2.33
C LEU A 125 3.57 8.44 -2.67
N SER A 126 2.51 7.63 -2.60
CA SER A 126 2.53 6.19 -2.82
C SER A 126 1.77 5.79 -4.08
N ILE A 127 2.22 4.70 -4.71
CA ILE A 127 1.40 3.91 -5.62
C ILE A 127 0.68 2.87 -4.78
N TRP A 128 -0.62 3.04 -4.62
CA TRP A 128 -1.41 2.30 -3.65
C TRP A 128 -2.46 1.43 -4.32
N ASP A 129 -2.54 0.17 -3.90
CA ASP A 129 -3.61 -0.74 -4.29
C ASP A 129 -4.71 -0.74 -3.22
N ILE A 130 -5.87 -0.19 -3.58
CA ILE A 130 -7.03 -0.10 -2.68
C ILE A 130 -7.60 -1.49 -2.34
N ALA A 131 -7.57 -2.43 -3.29
CA ALA A 131 -8.18 -3.74 -3.10
C ALA A 131 -7.41 -4.60 -2.09
N SER A 132 -6.08 -4.45 -2.07
CA SER A 132 -5.19 -5.18 -1.16
C SER A 132 -4.67 -4.34 0.00
N THR A 133 -5.08 -3.07 0.10
CA THR A 133 -4.63 -2.13 1.14
C THR A 133 -3.10 -2.07 1.24
N SER A 134 -2.44 -2.05 0.08
CA SER A 134 -1.00 -2.29 -0.04
C SER A 134 -0.28 -1.17 -0.78
N ASP A 135 0.87 -0.78 -0.23
CA ASP A 135 1.82 0.12 -0.88
C ASP A 135 2.70 -0.66 -1.88
N PHE A 136 2.73 -0.22 -3.13
CA PHE A 136 3.55 -0.84 -4.18
C PHE A 136 4.96 -0.22 -4.24
N ASP A 137 5.04 1.08 -3.97
CA ASP A 137 6.25 1.85 -3.65
C ASP A 137 5.84 3.29 -3.35
N HIS A 138 6.69 4.03 -2.65
CA HIS A 138 6.43 5.42 -2.29
C HIS A 138 7.67 6.30 -2.41
N ILE A 139 7.44 7.60 -2.44
CA ILE A 139 8.47 8.62 -2.27
C ILE A 139 8.11 9.51 -1.08
N THR A 140 9.11 9.97 -0.36
CA THR A 140 8.97 10.98 0.68
C THR A 140 9.31 12.35 0.13
N LEU A 141 8.44 13.34 0.37
CA LEU A 141 8.74 14.73 0.06
C LEU A 141 9.51 15.35 1.24
N PRO A 142 10.56 16.14 0.98
CA PRO A 142 11.37 16.74 2.03
C PRO A 142 10.54 17.77 2.80
N GLN A 143 10.42 17.62 4.11
CA GLN A 143 9.84 18.67 4.95
C GLN A 143 10.86 19.79 5.15
N ASN A 144 10.41 21.04 5.07
CA ASN A 144 11.22 22.21 5.40
C ASN A 144 11.81 22.05 6.82
N GLY A 145 13.09 21.67 6.92
CA GLY A 145 13.84 21.59 8.17
C GLY A 145 14.16 20.19 8.70
N SER A 146 13.87 19.11 7.97
CA SER A 146 14.38 17.78 8.33
C SER A 146 15.09 17.14 7.13
N ASP A 147 16.39 17.40 7.03
CA ASP A 147 17.35 16.57 6.27
C ASP A 147 17.54 15.20 6.94
N SER A 148 16.44 14.54 7.27
CA SER A 148 16.44 13.10 7.41
C SER A 148 15.90 12.57 6.10
N VAL A 149 16.81 12.35 5.16
CA VAL A 149 16.67 11.21 4.25
C VAL A 149 16.47 10.02 5.19
N SER A 150 15.20 9.73 5.54
CA SER A 150 14.89 8.43 6.09
C SER A 150 15.11 7.54 4.89
N ASP A 151 16.32 7.01 4.82
CA ASP A 151 16.68 5.89 3.97
C ASP A 151 15.45 5.02 3.91
N SER A 152 14.89 4.86 2.71
CA SER A 152 13.65 4.12 2.53
C SER A 152 13.83 2.83 3.33
N VAL A 153 12.99 2.63 4.36
CA VAL A 153 13.01 1.41 5.16
C VAL A 153 12.40 0.33 4.28
N HIS A 154 13.08 0.05 3.18
CA HIS A 154 12.98 -1.20 2.49
C HIS A 154 13.59 -2.20 3.45
N THR A 155 12.76 -3.08 4.00
CA THR A 155 13.24 -4.22 4.77
C THR A 155 13.97 -5.16 3.82
N VAL A 156 15.22 -4.83 3.51
CA VAL A 156 16.11 -5.62 2.66
C VAL A 156 16.80 -6.61 3.57
N PHE A 157 16.52 -7.88 3.31
CA PHE A 157 17.17 -9.00 3.97
C PHE A 157 18.20 -9.62 3.05
N ASP A 158 19.40 -9.85 3.57
CA ASP A 158 20.55 -10.46 2.91
C ASP A 158 20.31 -11.94 2.60
N ASN A 159 19.55 -12.61 3.47
CA ASN A 159 19.31 -14.05 3.36
C ASN A 159 17.84 -14.35 3.03
N CYS A 160 17.61 -15.48 2.35
CA CYS A 160 16.30 -15.92 1.92
C CYS A 160 16.25 -17.45 1.83
N LYS A 161 15.15 -18.03 2.28
CA LYS A 161 14.81 -19.44 2.09
C LYS A 161 13.34 -19.57 1.69
N ASN A 162 13.10 -20.16 0.52
CA ASN A 162 11.76 -20.55 0.12
C ASN A 162 11.31 -21.75 0.96
N LEU A 163 10.14 -21.62 1.61
CA LEU A 163 9.47 -22.68 2.36
C LEU A 163 8.43 -23.39 1.47
N SER A 164 7.83 -22.65 0.54
CA SER A 164 7.00 -23.15 -0.57
C SER A 164 7.10 -22.20 -1.77
N ASP A 165 6.36 -22.48 -2.85
CA ASP A 165 6.36 -21.63 -4.06
C ASP A 165 5.91 -20.19 -3.78
N ASN A 166 5.00 -20.01 -2.82
CA ASN A 166 4.39 -18.73 -2.49
C ASN A 166 4.70 -18.27 -1.06
N TYR A 167 5.67 -18.88 -0.38
CA TYR A 167 6.03 -18.52 0.99
C TYR A 167 7.53 -18.64 1.22
N ARG A 168 8.15 -17.57 1.70
CA ARG A 168 9.57 -17.51 2.02
C ARG A 168 9.82 -16.81 3.34
N VAL A 169 10.88 -17.26 4.00
CA VAL A 169 11.50 -16.59 5.14
C VAL A 169 12.76 -15.87 4.68
N ARG A 170 12.99 -14.68 5.21
CA ARG A 170 14.15 -13.84 4.94
C ARG A 170 14.75 -13.38 6.25
N TRP A 171 16.06 -13.17 6.30
CA TRP A 171 16.69 -12.74 7.55
C TRP A 171 17.99 -11.96 7.40
N ASN A 172 18.25 -11.13 8.40
CA ASN A 172 19.53 -10.47 8.65
C ASN A 172 20.02 -10.90 10.03
N LEU A 173 21.31 -11.18 10.14
CA LEU A 173 21.94 -11.55 11.41
C LEU A 173 22.91 -10.46 11.82
N ASN A 174 22.66 -9.82 12.96
CA ASN A 174 23.61 -8.93 13.58
C ASN A 174 24.34 -9.69 14.70
N VAL A 175 25.55 -10.17 14.39
CA VAL A 175 26.36 -10.94 15.34
C VAL A 175 26.92 -10.05 16.45
N GLU A 176 27.22 -8.79 16.16
CA GLU A 176 27.81 -7.85 17.13
C GLU A 176 26.80 -7.46 18.21
N GLU A 177 25.57 -7.19 17.80
CA GLU A 177 24.47 -6.81 18.70
C GLU A 177 23.63 -8.01 19.16
N ASN A 178 23.98 -9.21 18.72
CA ASN A 178 23.36 -10.48 19.11
C ASN A 178 21.83 -10.51 18.91
N TRP A 179 21.36 -10.12 17.72
CA TRP A 179 19.96 -10.23 17.33
C TRP A 179 19.80 -10.66 15.88
N ILE A 180 18.62 -11.18 15.57
CA ILE A 180 18.23 -11.63 14.24
C ILE A 180 16.94 -10.94 13.83
N GLU A 181 16.92 -10.41 12.61
CA GLU A 181 15.71 -9.90 11.98
C GLU A 181 15.11 -10.98 11.10
N ILE A 182 13.82 -11.28 11.27
CA ILE A 182 13.10 -12.25 10.44
C ILE A 182 11.99 -11.53 9.67
N GLY A 183 11.96 -11.72 8.36
CA GLY A 183 10.88 -11.27 7.48
C GLY A 183 10.14 -12.45 6.87
N LEU A 184 8.81 -12.45 6.99
CA LEU A 184 7.93 -13.40 6.31
C LEU A 184 7.32 -12.74 5.07
N GLU A 185 7.39 -13.44 3.95
CA GLU A 185 6.82 -12.95 2.70
C GLU A 185 6.03 -14.07 2.01
N ALA A 186 4.75 -13.83 1.77
CA ALA A 186 3.88 -14.76 1.07
C ALA A 186 2.98 -14.07 0.05
N ALA A 187 2.65 -14.81 -1.01
CA ALA A 187 1.49 -14.53 -1.86
C ALA A 187 0.33 -15.42 -1.39
N ALA A 188 -0.45 -14.93 -0.44
CA ALA A 188 -1.55 -15.67 0.18
C ALA A 188 -2.85 -14.85 0.18
N PRO A 189 -4.03 -15.48 0.02
CA PRO A 189 -5.31 -14.82 0.23
C PRO A 189 -5.45 -14.32 1.67
N THR A 190 -6.28 -13.29 1.90
CA THR A 190 -6.57 -12.75 3.23
C THR A 190 -7.23 -13.75 4.19
N THR A 191 -7.74 -14.87 3.67
CA THR A 191 -8.29 -15.98 4.47
C THR A 191 -7.23 -16.94 5.03
N TYR A 192 -5.96 -16.73 4.72
CA TYR A 192 -4.84 -17.51 5.21
C TYR A 192 -4.02 -16.69 6.21
N TYR A 193 -3.33 -17.38 7.11
CA TYR A 193 -2.32 -16.80 7.98
C TYR A 193 -0.93 -17.31 7.61
N MET A 194 0.09 -16.53 7.97
CA MET A 194 1.48 -16.96 8.01
C MET A 194 1.86 -17.23 9.46
N ALA A 195 2.60 -18.29 9.72
CA ALA A 195 3.13 -18.58 11.03
C ALA A 195 4.57 -19.04 10.92
N PHE A 196 5.43 -18.52 11.79
CA PHE A 196 6.84 -18.89 11.84
C PHE A 196 7.30 -19.02 13.28
N GLY A 197 8.06 -20.06 13.55
CA GLY A 197 8.67 -20.31 14.84
C GLY A 197 9.78 -21.33 14.72
N TRP A 198 10.57 -21.46 15.79
CA TRP A 198 11.71 -22.36 15.80
C TRP A 198 11.30 -23.74 16.29
N ALA A 199 11.43 -24.75 15.42
CA ALA A 199 11.23 -26.13 15.82
C ALA A 199 12.36 -26.60 16.76
N ASN A 200 12.04 -27.50 17.68
CA ASN A 200 13.06 -28.17 18.48
C ASN A 200 13.83 -29.18 17.60
N PRO A 201 15.13 -28.97 17.32
CA PRO A 201 15.88 -29.79 16.37
C PRO A 201 16.07 -31.25 16.83
N ASN A 202 15.88 -31.52 18.13
CA ASN A 202 16.01 -32.86 18.70
C ASN A 202 14.72 -33.68 18.62
N ARG A 203 13.59 -33.06 18.24
CA ARG A 203 12.33 -33.78 18.05
C ARG A 203 12.20 -34.32 16.64
N THR A 204 11.56 -35.48 16.51
CA THR A 204 11.24 -36.13 15.23
C THR A 204 9.74 -36.11 14.90
N LYS A 205 8.92 -35.67 15.86
CA LYS A 205 7.46 -35.49 15.76
C LYS A 205 7.07 -34.26 16.56
N ASP A 206 5.93 -33.68 16.25
CA ASP A 206 5.40 -32.48 16.91
C ASP A 206 6.47 -31.39 17.03
N LEU A 207 7.09 -31.07 15.89
CA LEU A 207 8.28 -30.23 15.79
C LEU A 207 8.11 -28.84 16.40
N MET A 208 6.88 -28.33 16.42
CA MET A 208 6.51 -27.02 16.95
C MET A 208 5.99 -27.09 18.40
N SER A 209 6.00 -28.27 19.04
CA SER A 209 5.69 -28.37 20.47
C SER A 209 6.83 -27.78 21.30
N GLU A 210 6.45 -26.92 22.23
CA GLU A 210 7.26 -25.99 23.01
C GLU A 210 7.92 -24.89 22.17
N ALA A 211 7.41 -24.62 20.96
CA ALA A 211 7.90 -23.52 20.13
C ALA A 211 7.17 -22.21 20.43
N ASP A 212 7.94 -21.14 20.33
CA ASP A 212 7.45 -19.77 20.20
C ASP A 212 7.20 -19.48 18.72
N VAL A 213 6.03 -18.95 18.41
CA VAL A 213 5.49 -18.81 17.05
C VAL A 213 4.82 -17.46 16.89
N THR A 214 5.33 -16.64 15.98
CA THR A 214 4.65 -15.43 15.53
C THR A 214 3.67 -15.78 14.42
N VAL A 215 2.44 -15.29 14.54
CA VAL A 215 1.37 -15.45 13.56
C VAL A 215 0.98 -14.09 13.00
N ALA A 216 0.96 -13.99 11.66
CA ALA A 216 0.55 -12.78 10.96
C ALA A 216 -0.60 -13.10 9.99
N SER A 217 -1.66 -12.30 10.00
CA SER A 217 -2.79 -12.45 9.08
C SER A 217 -3.58 -11.14 8.97
N PHE A 218 -4.76 -11.21 8.37
CA PHE A 218 -5.73 -10.12 8.28
C PHE A 218 -7.00 -10.52 9.03
N THR A 219 -7.64 -9.55 9.71
CA THR A 219 -8.98 -9.73 10.28
C THR A 219 -10.02 -9.89 9.16
N GLU A 220 -11.25 -10.25 9.51
CA GLU A 220 -12.36 -10.34 8.54
C GLU A 220 -12.62 -9.00 7.83
N GLU A 221 -12.34 -7.88 8.50
CA GLU A 221 -12.42 -6.53 7.93
C GLU A 221 -11.17 -6.14 7.11
N GLY A 222 -10.22 -7.06 6.93
CA GLY A 222 -9.00 -6.84 6.17
C GLY A 222 -7.91 -6.06 6.92
N ARG A 223 -7.99 -5.91 8.25
CA ARG A 223 -6.92 -5.25 9.02
C ARG A 223 -5.79 -6.24 9.29
N PRO A 224 -4.52 -5.92 8.99
CA PRO A 224 -3.42 -6.80 9.34
C PRO A 224 -3.24 -6.86 10.87
N PHE A 225 -2.85 -8.02 11.37
CA PHE A 225 -2.43 -8.22 12.75
C PHE A 225 -1.23 -9.17 12.81
N ILE A 226 -0.47 -9.06 13.90
CA ILE A 226 0.66 -9.92 14.22
C ILE A 226 0.58 -10.20 15.71
N ASP A 227 0.47 -11.48 16.08
CA ASP A 227 0.37 -11.93 17.47
C ASP A 227 1.38 -13.06 17.72
N ASP A 228 1.97 -13.07 18.90
CA ASP A 228 2.89 -14.11 19.34
C ASP A 228 2.13 -15.21 20.11
N PHE A 229 2.50 -16.46 19.86
CA PHE A 229 1.90 -17.63 20.45
C PHE A 229 2.95 -18.59 20.95
N TYR A 230 2.71 -19.14 22.13
CA TYR A 230 3.47 -20.27 22.65
C TYR A 230 2.67 -21.56 22.49
N ILE A 231 3.28 -22.56 21.85
CA ILE A 231 2.66 -23.87 21.60
C ILE A 231 3.16 -24.87 22.63
N THR A 232 2.40 -25.14 23.67
CA THR A 232 2.75 -26.24 24.61
C THR A 232 2.45 -27.60 23.99
N VAL A 233 1.23 -27.76 23.46
CA VAL A 233 0.73 -28.97 22.79
C VAL A 233 -0.19 -28.59 21.63
N TYR A 234 -0.41 -29.51 20.69
CA TYR A 234 -1.31 -29.29 19.55
C TYR A 234 -2.79 -29.42 19.95
N SER A 235 -3.27 -28.42 20.68
CA SER A 235 -4.68 -28.26 21.02
C SER A 235 -5.03 -26.78 21.11
N GLU A 236 -6.32 -26.47 21.08
CA GLU A 236 -6.83 -25.13 21.41
C GLU A 236 -6.33 -24.68 22.78
N CYS A 237 -6.13 -23.36 22.94
CA CYS A 237 -5.74 -22.78 24.22
C CYS A 237 -6.81 -23.05 25.28
N LYS A 238 -6.38 -23.60 26.42
CA LYS A 238 -7.21 -23.87 27.59
C LYS A 238 -6.45 -23.50 28.84
N LEU A 239 -7.14 -22.83 29.75
CA LEU A 239 -6.64 -22.64 31.11
C LEU A 239 -6.91 -23.90 31.92
N SER A 240 -5.84 -24.53 32.40
CA SER A 240 -5.93 -25.66 33.30
C SER A 240 -6.60 -25.23 34.60
N SER A 241 -7.68 -25.93 34.97
CA SER A 241 -8.48 -25.59 36.16
C SER A 241 -7.72 -25.80 37.48
N LYS A 242 -6.60 -26.53 37.47
CA LYS A 242 -5.85 -26.88 38.70
C LYS A 242 -4.82 -25.83 39.10
N ASP A 243 -4.14 -25.25 38.13
CA ASP A 243 -2.95 -24.42 38.30
C ASP A 243 -3.00 -23.13 37.46
N ARG A 244 -4.09 -22.90 36.72
CA ARG A 244 -4.28 -21.74 35.82
C ARG A 244 -3.19 -21.59 34.76
N THR A 245 -2.49 -22.67 34.45
CA THR A 245 -1.52 -22.69 33.35
C THR A 245 -2.24 -22.76 32.02
N ALA A 246 -1.71 -22.07 31.02
CA ALA A 246 -2.21 -22.10 29.66
C ALA A 246 -1.66 -23.36 28.95
N ILE A 247 -2.55 -24.18 28.40
CA ILE A 247 -2.22 -25.43 27.69
C ILE A 247 -2.82 -25.35 26.29
N GLY A 248 -2.08 -25.77 25.27
CA GLY A 248 -2.42 -25.63 23.86
C GLY A 248 -1.56 -24.58 23.15
N VAL A 249 -2.10 -24.03 22.06
CA VAL A 249 -1.59 -22.89 21.32
C VAL A 249 -2.19 -21.63 21.92
N CYS A 250 -1.44 -20.92 22.75
CA CYS A 250 -1.93 -19.78 23.52
C CYS A 250 -1.18 -18.49 23.15
N PRO A 251 -1.86 -17.33 23.11
CA PRO A 251 -1.18 -16.04 22.99
C PRO A 251 -0.19 -15.86 24.15
N ASP A 252 0.99 -15.32 23.85
CA ASP A 252 2.03 -14.95 24.85
C ASP A 252 1.87 -13.47 25.30
#